data_AF-A0A0V0SB39-F1
#
_entry.id   AF-A0A0V0SB39-F1
#
_cell.length_a   1.000
_cell.length_b   1.000
_cell.length_c   1.000
_cell.angle_alpha   90.00
_cell.angle_beta   90.00
_cell.angle_gamma   90.00
#
_symmetry.space_group_name_H-M   'P 1'
#
loop_
_entity.id
_entity.type
_entity.pdbx_description
1 polymer ?
#
loop_
_entity_poly.entity_id
_entity_poly.type
_entity_poly.pdbx_seq_one_letter_code
_entity_poly.pdbx_strand_id
1 'polypeptide(L)'
;MIGEIRKKDLNPVVDALPYIDQGYDEEAEAAAMALIQEECSRYRHVTSTKYDLPPLNFNKFLTELLKAEFERIQNRQPMQGLNMRRYELPGPSSTRVGDLDSWQEALQNAKAQLEQQDMRILSLELMVEYGAEAWKMYLEKAEKTRNLYRKHISSLREKVQAVHFNRKRKQTEAGDELKQLEARWVSLVTKNYEIEKICAEIAVQNAIKRKQLEEEEEQQQQQQQTVSSVMSENSLTNGADESSDVNVKDAEEEVKNNQYICMYKECRENFNTTEELESHLTKCRQSYNGPYKVCMFNATHWLPLPESKFHMTVCPSRYSFAEEI
;
A
#
# COMPACT_ATOMS: atom_id res chain seq x y z
N MET A 1 -14.45 26.38 4.50
CA MET A 1 -13.66 25.44 5.32
C MET A 1 -13.64 24.03 4.69
N ILE A 2 -13.20 23.90 3.43
CA ILE A 2 -13.07 22.59 2.73
C ILE A 2 -11.59 22.29 2.39
N GLY A 3 -10.67 23.21 2.73
CA GLY A 3 -9.25 23.15 2.36
C GLY A 3 -8.31 22.47 3.36
N GLU A 4 -8.77 22.07 4.54
CA GLU A 4 -7.87 21.63 5.63
C GLU A 4 -7.95 20.14 5.99
N ILE A 5 -8.84 19.35 5.35
CA ILE A 5 -9.01 17.93 5.69
C ILE A 5 -8.05 17.00 4.92
N ARG A 6 -7.34 17.44 3.87
CA ARG A 6 -6.54 16.53 3.02
C ARG A 6 -5.04 16.76 3.06
N LYS A 7 -4.41 16.83 4.23
CA LYS A 7 -2.93 16.89 4.30
C LYS A 7 -2.24 15.84 5.18
N LYS A 8 -2.96 15.13 6.06
CA LYS A 8 -2.35 14.08 6.90
C LYS A 8 -2.35 12.67 6.30
N ASP A 9 -3.12 12.44 5.24
CA ASP A 9 -3.22 11.13 4.56
C ASP A 9 -2.56 11.09 3.17
N LEU A 10 -1.66 12.04 2.86
CA LEU A 10 -1.07 12.25 1.53
C LEU A 10 0.10 11.32 1.17
N ASN A 11 0.21 10.15 1.78
CA ASN A 11 0.78 9.04 1.01
C ASN A 11 -0.42 8.38 0.35
N PRO A 12 -0.69 8.63 -0.95
CA PRO A 12 -1.61 7.75 -1.67
C PRO A 12 -1.15 6.33 -1.37
N VAL A 13 -2.07 5.50 -0.87
CA VAL A 13 -1.80 4.08 -0.66
C VAL A 13 -1.58 3.53 -2.06
N VAL A 14 -0.32 3.50 -2.47
CA VAL A 14 0.10 2.84 -3.70
C VAL A 14 -0.02 1.36 -3.39
N ASP A 15 -1.16 0.80 -3.74
CA ASP A 15 -1.40 -0.62 -3.56
C ASP A 15 -0.79 -1.37 -4.73
N ALA A 16 0.15 -2.24 -4.41
CA ALA A 16 0.75 -3.20 -5.32
C ALA A 16 0.87 -4.49 -4.53
N LEU A 17 0.40 -5.61 -5.09
CA LEU A 17 0.29 -6.88 -4.38
C LEU A 17 1.25 -7.94 -4.95
N PRO A 18 2.59 -7.81 -4.79
CA PRO A 18 3.57 -8.74 -5.36
C PRO A 18 3.35 -10.24 -5.09
N TYR A 19 2.68 -10.62 -3.99
CA TYR A 19 2.41 -12.02 -3.70
C TYR A 19 1.21 -12.59 -4.47
N ILE A 20 0.34 -11.73 -5.00
CA ILE A 20 -0.87 -12.09 -5.76
C ILE A 20 -0.67 -11.83 -7.25
N ASP A 21 -0.10 -10.68 -7.59
CA ASP A 21 0.12 -10.21 -8.96
C ASP A 21 1.30 -10.97 -9.58
N GLN A 22 1.09 -12.27 -9.85
CA GLN A 22 2.04 -13.16 -10.49
C GLN A 22 1.78 -13.11 -12.00
N GLY A 23 2.72 -12.57 -12.77
CA GLY A 23 2.56 -12.39 -14.22
C GLY A 23 3.25 -11.15 -14.81
N TYR A 24 4.07 -10.45 -14.03
CA TYR A 24 4.97 -9.43 -14.56
C TYR A 24 6.23 -10.11 -15.11
N ASP A 25 6.23 -10.35 -16.42
CA ASP A 25 7.41 -10.82 -17.14
C ASP A 25 8.37 -9.65 -17.43
N GLU A 26 9.60 -9.94 -17.84
CA GLU A 26 10.60 -8.91 -18.21
C GLU A 26 10.07 -7.93 -19.28
N GLU A 27 9.17 -8.37 -20.15
CA GLU A 27 8.51 -7.53 -21.15
C GLU A 27 7.58 -6.48 -20.53
N ALA A 28 6.83 -6.85 -19.48
CA ALA A 28 5.96 -5.93 -18.76
C ALA A 28 6.75 -4.90 -17.96
N GLU A 29 7.89 -5.31 -17.39
CA GLU A 29 8.84 -4.40 -16.74
C GLU A 29 9.42 -3.40 -17.74
N ALA A 30 9.88 -3.87 -18.90
CA ALA A 30 10.42 -3.01 -19.95
C ALA A 30 9.38 -2.01 -20.47
N ALA A 31 8.14 -2.45 -20.68
CA ALA A 31 7.03 -1.57 -21.08
C ALA A 31 6.72 -0.52 -20.00
N ALA A 32 6.67 -0.91 -18.73
CA ALA A 32 6.48 0.02 -17.62
C ALA A 32 7.63 1.03 -17.51
N MET A 33 8.88 0.59 -17.69
CA MET A 33 10.06 1.47 -17.71
C MET A 33 10.01 2.48 -18.86
N ALA A 34 9.58 2.07 -20.05
CA ALA A 34 9.42 2.97 -21.20
C ALA A 34 8.38 4.07 -20.92
N LEU A 35 7.25 3.71 -20.33
CA LEU A 35 6.21 4.68 -19.92
C LEU A 35 6.72 5.64 -18.84
N ILE A 36 7.47 5.13 -17.85
CA ILE A 36 8.11 5.96 -16.82
C ILE A 36 9.08 6.95 -17.47
N GLN A 37 9.89 6.50 -18.42
CA GLN A 37 10.86 7.34 -19.12
C GLN A 37 10.17 8.42 -19.95
N GLU A 38 9.07 8.10 -20.63
CA GLU A 38 8.27 9.08 -21.37
C GLU A 38 7.70 10.15 -20.43
N GLU A 39 7.11 9.76 -19.31
CA GLU A 39 6.60 10.71 -18.31
C GLU A 39 7.72 11.55 -17.68
N CYS A 40 8.88 10.94 -17.42
CA CYS A 40 10.07 11.66 -16.96
C CYS A 40 10.57 12.68 -17.98
N SER A 41 10.41 12.42 -19.28
CA SER A 41 10.80 13.35 -20.36
C SER A 41 9.85 14.53 -20.50
N ARG A 42 8.56 14.33 -20.19
CA ARG A 42 7.51 15.36 -20.22
C ARG A 42 7.61 16.30 -19.02
N TYR A 43 7.99 15.78 -17.86
CA TYR A 43 8.22 16.58 -16.68
C TYR A 43 9.56 17.34 -16.78
N ARG A 44 9.51 18.67 -16.66
CA ARG A 44 10.73 19.46 -16.46
C ARG A 44 11.31 19.07 -15.11
N HIS A 45 12.54 18.53 -15.08
CA HIS A 45 13.22 18.14 -13.85
C HIS A 45 13.06 19.23 -12.78
N VAL A 46 12.20 18.97 -11.80
CA VAL A 46 12.22 19.73 -10.55
C VAL A 46 13.40 19.13 -9.80
N THR A 47 14.51 19.86 -9.74
CA THR A 47 15.73 19.50 -9.00
C THR A 47 15.50 19.32 -7.49
N SER A 48 14.28 19.57 -7.02
CA SER A 48 13.84 19.20 -5.68
C SER A 48 13.45 17.73 -5.68
N THR A 49 14.45 16.83 -5.56
CA THR A 49 14.20 15.63 -4.78
C THR A 49 13.56 16.07 -3.47
N LYS A 50 12.48 15.43 -3.02
CA LYS A 50 11.74 15.73 -1.77
C LYS A 50 12.63 15.91 -0.51
N TYR A 51 13.90 15.57 -0.63
CA TYR A 51 14.99 15.80 0.30
C TYR A 51 15.98 16.75 -0.38
N ASP A 52 16.01 18.01 0.04
CA ASP A 52 17.13 18.93 -0.20
C ASP A 52 18.32 18.40 0.61
N LEU A 53 18.94 17.32 0.11
CA LEU A 53 20.15 16.78 0.71
C LEU A 53 21.26 17.79 0.46
N PRO A 54 22.05 18.15 1.51
CA PRO A 54 23.21 19.00 1.31
C PRO A 54 24.13 18.35 0.27
N PRO A 55 24.85 19.15 -0.54
CA PRO A 55 25.77 18.62 -1.54
C PRO A 55 26.75 17.64 -0.89
N LEU A 56 26.99 16.51 -1.55
CA LEU A 56 27.85 15.47 -1.04
C LEU A 56 29.27 16.04 -0.83
N ASN A 57 29.70 16.12 0.43
CA ASN A 57 31.05 16.56 0.74
C ASN A 57 31.97 15.33 0.80
N PHE A 58 32.56 15.00 -0.35
CA PHE A 58 33.55 13.92 -0.47
C PHE A 58 34.81 14.14 0.38
N ASN A 59 35.06 15.38 0.79
CA ASN A 59 36.24 15.77 1.56
C ASN A 59 36.00 15.82 3.07
N LYS A 60 34.76 15.55 3.54
CA LYS A 60 34.37 15.72 4.95
C LYS A 60 35.23 14.92 5.92
N PHE A 61 35.66 13.73 5.49
CA PHE A 61 36.46 12.81 6.30
C PHE A 61 37.89 12.64 5.79
N LEU A 62 38.30 13.44 4.79
CA LEU A 62 39.66 13.39 4.28
C LEU A 62 40.60 14.12 5.21
N THR A 63 41.58 13.38 5.73
CA THR A 63 42.75 13.96 6.39
C THR A 63 43.61 14.72 5.37
N GLU A 64 44.44 15.64 5.84
CA GLU A 64 45.35 16.41 4.97
C GLU A 64 46.26 15.49 4.14
N LEU A 65 46.74 14.41 4.75
CA LEU A 65 47.50 13.36 4.06
C LEU A 65 46.72 12.74 2.90
N LEU A 66 45.46 12.36 3.14
CA LEU A 66 44.62 11.78 2.08
C LEU A 66 44.35 12.78 0.97
N LYS A 67 44.12 14.06 1.29
CA LYS A 67 43.95 15.11 0.28
C LYS A 67 45.17 15.23 -0.62
N ALA A 68 46.37 15.25 -0.04
CA ALA A 68 47.63 15.28 -0.78
C ALA A 68 47.83 14.02 -1.65
N GLU A 69 47.47 12.84 -1.15
CA GLU A 69 47.52 11.60 -1.94
C GLU A 69 46.52 11.59 -3.09
N PHE A 70 45.30 12.10 -2.88
CA PHE A 70 44.31 12.25 -3.95
C PHE A 70 44.79 13.22 -5.03
N GLU A 71 45.43 14.33 -4.65
CA GLU A 71 46.04 15.28 -5.58
C GLU A 71 47.20 14.64 -6.36
N ARG A 72 48.07 13.87 -5.67
CA ARG A 72 49.15 13.10 -6.32
C ARG A 72 48.59 12.13 -7.37
N ILE A 73 47.54 11.38 -7.02
CA ILE A 73 46.88 10.43 -7.92
C ILE A 73 46.21 11.15 -9.10
N GLN A 74 45.52 12.26 -8.84
CA GLN A 74 44.89 13.09 -9.87
C GLN A 74 45.93 13.60 -10.88
N ASN A 75 47.10 14.01 -10.38
CA ASN A 75 48.24 14.44 -11.18
C ASN A 75 49.04 13.28 -11.79
N ARG A 76 48.60 12.03 -11.61
CA ARG A 76 49.26 10.79 -12.09
C ARG A 76 50.72 10.68 -11.68
N GLN A 77 51.10 11.29 -10.56
CA GLN A 77 52.46 11.22 -10.04
C GLN A 77 52.66 9.85 -9.41
N PRO A 78 53.71 9.08 -9.76
CA PRO A 78 54.00 7.81 -9.11
C PRO A 78 54.34 8.04 -7.64
N MET A 79 54.04 7.06 -6.79
CA MET A 79 54.44 7.10 -5.38
C MET A 79 55.97 7.09 -5.28
N GLN A 80 56.52 7.83 -4.33
CA GLN A 80 57.96 7.76 -4.05
C GLN A 80 58.31 6.33 -3.64
N GLY A 81 59.24 5.71 -4.37
CA GLY A 81 59.72 4.37 -4.03
C GLY A 81 60.38 4.35 -2.65
N LEU A 82 60.21 3.24 -1.93
CA LEU A 82 60.90 3.01 -0.66
C LEU A 82 62.42 2.96 -0.91
N ASN A 83 63.17 3.78 -0.20
CA ASN A 83 64.63 3.73 -0.27
C ASN A 83 65.14 2.52 0.52
N MET A 84 65.49 1.45 -0.19
CA MET A 84 65.99 0.22 0.42
C MET A 84 67.46 0.29 0.83
N ARG A 85 68.22 1.29 0.37
CA ARG A 85 69.65 1.44 0.69
C ARG A 85 69.92 1.60 2.19
N ARG A 86 68.94 2.11 2.94
CA ARG A 86 68.99 2.21 4.40
C ARG A 86 69.06 0.85 5.11
N TYR A 87 68.54 -0.21 4.48
CA TYR A 87 68.53 -1.57 5.05
C TYR A 87 69.69 -2.44 4.53
N GLU A 88 70.50 -1.88 3.64
CA GLU A 88 71.71 -2.48 3.10
C GLU A 88 72.91 -1.83 3.78
N LEU A 89 74.06 -2.50 3.80
CA LEU A 89 75.34 -1.92 4.26
C LEU A 89 76.26 -1.63 3.06
N PRO A 90 75.85 -0.75 2.10
CA PRO A 90 76.72 -0.45 0.98
C PRO A 90 77.91 0.37 1.47
N GLY A 91 79.10 0.00 1.02
CA GLY A 91 80.24 0.90 1.08
C GLY A 91 80.06 2.10 0.13
N PRO A 92 80.89 3.14 0.24
CA PRO A 92 80.88 4.22 -0.72
C PRO A 92 81.16 3.69 -2.14
N SER A 93 80.51 4.28 -3.14
CA SER A 93 80.68 3.88 -4.55
C SER A 93 82.16 3.92 -4.95
N SER A 94 82.58 3.08 -5.92
CA SER A 94 83.97 3.00 -6.39
C SER A 94 84.57 4.36 -6.80
N THR A 95 83.75 5.30 -7.28
CA THR A 95 84.14 6.68 -7.64
C THR A 95 84.29 7.63 -6.44
N ARG A 96 83.71 7.30 -5.28
CA ARG A 96 83.69 8.12 -4.04
C ARG A 96 84.46 7.51 -2.88
N VAL A 97 85.36 6.56 -3.15
CA VAL A 97 86.17 5.90 -2.10
C VAL A 97 87.14 6.88 -1.42
N GLY A 98 87.58 7.94 -2.11
CA GLY A 98 88.42 8.98 -1.53
C GLY A 98 87.66 10.09 -0.80
N ASP A 99 86.33 10.06 -0.80
CA ASP A 99 85.48 11.07 -0.19
C ASP A 99 85.16 10.70 1.26
N LEU A 100 85.61 11.53 2.20
CA LEU A 100 85.43 11.31 3.64
C LEU A 100 83.95 11.29 4.03
N ASP A 101 83.14 12.15 3.40
CA ASP A 101 81.73 12.31 3.75
C ASP A 101 80.92 11.06 3.37
N SER A 102 81.22 10.47 2.21
CA SER A 102 80.61 9.21 1.77
C SER A 102 80.93 8.03 2.71
N TRP A 103 82.12 8.01 3.34
CA TRP A 103 82.46 7.02 4.37
C TRP A 103 81.76 7.30 5.71
N GLN A 104 81.61 8.58 6.09
CA GLN A 104 80.87 8.95 7.28
C GLN A 104 79.40 8.56 7.17
N GLU A 105 78.77 8.75 6.00
CA GLU A 105 77.38 8.34 5.74
C GLU A 105 77.23 6.81 5.85
N ALA A 106 78.13 6.04 5.22
CA ALA A 106 78.12 4.58 5.31
C ALA A 106 78.31 4.08 6.76
N LEU A 107 79.20 4.72 7.52
CA LEU A 107 79.42 4.41 8.94
C LEU A 107 78.20 4.74 9.80
N GLN A 108 77.55 5.88 9.57
CA GLN A 108 76.31 6.25 10.27
C GLN A 108 75.18 5.26 9.99
N ASN A 109 75.01 4.84 8.74
CA ASN A 109 74.05 3.81 8.36
C ASN A 109 74.36 2.47 9.04
N ALA A 110 75.62 2.07 9.09
CA ALA A 110 76.05 0.84 9.78
C ALA A 110 75.75 0.87 11.29
N LYS A 111 76.04 2.01 11.95
CA LYS A 111 75.69 2.20 13.37
C LYS A 111 74.18 2.14 13.59
N ALA A 112 73.40 2.83 12.76
CA ALA A 112 71.94 2.80 12.85
C ALA A 112 71.37 1.37 12.65
N GLN A 113 71.97 0.57 11.77
CA GLN A 113 71.56 -0.81 11.57
C GLN A 113 71.93 -1.74 12.72
N LEU A 114 73.08 -1.52 13.36
CA LEU A 114 73.46 -2.29 14.55
C LEU A 114 72.41 -2.12 15.66
N GLU A 115 72.08 -0.87 15.99
CA GLU A 115 71.03 -0.54 16.97
C GLU A 115 69.66 -1.12 16.57
N GLN A 116 69.33 -1.10 15.27
CA GLN A 116 68.09 -1.70 14.77
C GLN A 116 68.08 -3.23 14.91
N GLN A 117 69.22 -3.92 14.76
CA GLN A 117 69.29 -5.36 15.03
C GLN A 117 69.13 -5.66 16.52
N ASP A 118 69.74 -4.86 17.39
CA ASP A 118 69.58 -5.02 18.85
C ASP A 118 68.12 -4.82 19.27
N MET A 119 67.45 -3.78 18.76
CA MET A 119 66.02 -3.57 18.96
C MET A 119 65.16 -4.69 18.38
N ARG A 120 65.56 -5.27 17.25
CA ARG A 120 64.87 -6.41 16.64
C ARG A 120 65.00 -7.65 17.50
N ILE A 121 66.18 -7.93 18.06
CA ILE A 121 66.40 -9.05 18.98
C ILE A 121 65.47 -8.89 20.19
N LEU A 122 65.48 -7.73 20.84
CA LEU A 122 64.58 -7.45 21.96
C LEU A 122 63.09 -7.63 21.59
N SER A 123 62.69 -7.14 20.42
CA SER A 123 61.31 -7.29 19.94
C SER A 123 60.94 -8.76 19.68
N LEU A 124 61.89 -9.55 19.18
CA LEU A 124 61.70 -10.99 18.96
C LEU A 124 61.64 -11.76 20.27
N GLU A 125 62.45 -11.40 21.26
CA GLU A 125 62.40 -11.98 22.61
C GLU A 125 61.03 -11.73 23.25
N LEU A 126 60.52 -10.50 23.19
CA LEU A 126 59.17 -10.17 23.64
C LEU A 126 58.09 -10.96 22.87
N MET A 127 58.27 -11.15 21.57
CA MET A 127 57.33 -11.94 20.76
C MET A 127 57.37 -13.44 21.12
N VAL A 128 58.54 -13.99 21.40
CA VAL A 128 58.69 -15.38 21.85
C VAL A 128 58.01 -15.57 23.21
N GLU A 129 58.15 -14.61 24.11
CA GLU A 129 57.58 -14.70 25.46
C GLU A 129 56.05 -14.49 25.48
N TYR A 130 55.55 -13.45 24.80
CA TYR A 130 54.15 -13.03 24.92
C TYR A 130 53.30 -13.25 23.65
N GLY A 131 53.93 -13.48 22.50
CA GLY A 131 53.24 -13.47 21.20
C GLY A 131 52.18 -14.56 21.08
N ALA A 132 52.46 -15.77 21.57
CA ALA A 132 51.49 -16.87 21.51
C ALA A 132 50.23 -16.55 22.33
N GLU A 133 50.37 -16.01 23.54
CA GLU A 133 49.23 -15.71 24.41
C GLU A 133 48.45 -14.49 23.93
N ALA A 134 49.14 -13.43 23.50
CA ALA A 134 48.52 -12.26 22.89
C ALA A 134 47.71 -12.65 21.63
N TRP A 135 48.24 -13.56 20.81
CA TRP A 135 47.53 -14.05 19.63
C TRP A 135 46.28 -14.87 19.98
N LYS A 136 46.33 -15.72 21.00
CA LYS A 136 45.14 -16.45 21.48
C LYS A 136 44.05 -15.49 21.97
N MET A 137 44.40 -14.49 22.76
CA MET A 137 43.44 -13.47 23.22
C MET A 137 42.82 -12.71 22.05
N TYR A 138 43.63 -12.34 21.05
CA TYR A 138 43.14 -11.73 19.82
C TYR A 138 42.16 -12.63 19.08
N LEU A 139 42.50 -13.92 18.90
CA LEU A 139 41.63 -14.89 18.23
C LEU A 139 40.30 -15.07 18.98
N GLU A 140 40.33 -15.14 20.32
CA GLU A 140 39.11 -15.24 21.13
C GLU A 140 38.22 -14.00 20.94
N LYS A 141 38.81 -12.80 20.95
CA LYS A 141 38.08 -11.55 20.68
C LYS A 141 37.50 -11.52 19.27
N ALA A 142 38.27 -11.95 18.27
CA ALA A 142 37.83 -12.03 16.89
C ALA A 142 36.66 -13.02 16.74
N GLU A 143 36.72 -14.18 17.40
CA GLU A 143 35.65 -15.16 17.40
C GLU A 143 34.38 -14.66 18.10
N LYS A 144 34.51 -14.02 19.27
CA LYS A 144 33.37 -13.37 19.96
C LYS A 144 32.69 -12.35 19.05
N THR A 145 33.48 -11.51 18.38
CA THR A 145 33.00 -10.50 17.43
C THR A 145 32.30 -11.15 16.24
N ARG A 146 32.89 -12.19 15.64
CA ARG A 146 32.28 -12.98 14.56
C ARG A 146 30.94 -13.56 14.97
N ASN A 147 30.85 -14.14 16.17
CA ASN A 147 29.62 -14.74 16.70
C ASN A 147 28.55 -13.67 16.98
N LEU A 148 28.92 -12.49 17.48
CA LEU A 148 28.01 -11.36 17.64
C LEU A 148 27.36 -10.97 16.31
N TYR A 149 28.17 -10.75 15.26
CA TYR A 149 27.65 -10.39 13.95
C TYR A 149 26.79 -11.49 13.32
N ARG A 150 27.16 -12.77 13.49
CA ARG A 150 26.30 -13.89 13.04
C ARG A 150 24.93 -13.87 13.72
N LYS A 151 24.87 -13.62 15.04
CA LYS A 151 23.61 -13.47 15.77
C LYS A 151 22.79 -12.29 15.26
N HIS A 152 23.42 -11.15 15.01
CA HIS A 152 22.75 -9.98 14.45
C HIS A 152 22.15 -10.28 13.07
N ILE A 153 22.89 -10.96 12.19
CA ILE A 153 22.39 -11.37 10.87
C ILE A 153 21.19 -12.31 11.00
N SER A 154 21.25 -13.30 11.91
CA SER A 154 20.12 -14.20 12.16
C SER A 154 18.87 -13.43 12.60
N SER A 155 19.01 -12.55 13.60
CA SER A 155 17.90 -11.75 14.09
C SER A 155 17.31 -10.83 13.02
N LEU A 156 18.15 -10.23 12.17
CA LEU A 156 17.69 -9.41 11.05
C LEU A 156 16.93 -10.26 10.01
N ARG A 157 17.40 -11.48 9.71
CA ARG A 157 16.71 -12.40 8.81
C ARG A 157 15.34 -12.81 9.36
N GLU A 158 15.25 -13.12 10.64
CA GLU A 158 13.98 -13.42 11.31
C GLU A 158 13.00 -12.24 11.23
N LYS A 159 13.47 -11.01 11.48
CA LYS A 159 12.65 -9.79 11.35
C LYS A 159 12.17 -9.58 9.92
N VAL A 160 13.05 -9.75 8.94
CA VAL A 160 12.71 -9.64 7.52
C VAL A 160 11.68 -10.70 7.13
N GLN A 161 11.87 -11.95 7.55
CA GLN A 161 10.91 -13.03 7.33
C GLN A 161 9.55 -12.74 7.97
N ALA A 162 9.51 -12.23 9.21
CA ALA A 162 8.27 -11.84 9.87
C ALA A 162 7.51 -10.77 9.08
N VAL A 163 8.22 -9.77 8.52
CA VAL A 163 7.62 -8.76 7.63
C VAL A 163 7.09 -9.41 6.35
N HIS A 164 7.85 -10.32 5.72
CA HIS A 164 7.39 -11.04 4.54
C HIS A 164 6.15 -11.90 4.82
N PHE A 165 6.11 -12.62 5.94
CA PHE A 165 4.94 -13.42 6.33
C PHE A 165 3.72 -12.55 6.58
N ASN A 166 3.87 -11.44 7.30
CA ASN A 166 2.77 -10.51 7.56
C ASN A 166 2.26 -9.87 6.25
N ARG A 167 3.18 -9.47 5.37
CA ARG A 167 2.83 -8.93 4.04
C ARG A 167 2.09 -9.99 3.21
N LYS A 168 2.64 -11.19 3.11
CA LYS A 168 2.03 -12.28 2.34
C LYS A 168 0.61 -12.57 2.85
N ARG A 169 0.42 -12.70 4.16
CA ARG A 169 -0.90 -12.94 4.76
C ARG A 169 -1.90 -11.85 4.40
N LYS A 170 -1.56 -10.58 4.65
CA LYS A 170 -2.43 -9.44 4.32
C LYS A 170 -2.77 -9.36 2.85
N GLN A 171 -1.79 -9.62 1.98
CA GLN A 171 -2.02 -9.64 0.55
C GLN A 171 -2.96 -10.78 0.20
N THR A 172 -2.67 -12.03 0.57
CA THR A 172 -3.55 -13.18 0.28
C THR A 172 -4.98 -12.98 0.75
N GLU A 173 -5.18 -12.46 1.97
CA GLU A 173 -6.52 -12.10 2.50
C GLU A 173 -7.24 -11.09 1.57
N ALA A 174 -6.57 -9.99 1.21
CA ALA A 174 -7.12 -8.99 0.29
C ALA A 174 -7.35 -9.54 -1.12
N GLY A 175 -6.49 -10.45 -1.60
CA GLY A 175 -6.65 -11.09 -2.91
C GLY A 175 -7.85 -12.00 -2.99
N ASP A 176 -8.18 -12.71 -1.90
CA ASP A 176 -9.38 -13.53 -1.85
C ASP A 176 -10.64 -12.65 -1.85
N GLU A 177 -10.62 -11.49 -1.17
CA GLU A 177 -11.68 -10.49 -1.26
C GLU A 177 -11.81 -9.91 -2.68
N LEU A 178 -10.69 -9.58 -3.33
CA LEU A 178 -10.69 -9.08 -4.71
C LEU A 178 -11.31 -10.09 -5.69
N LYS A 179 -10.96 -11.38 -5.58
CA LYS A 179 -11.56 -12.43 -6.40
C LYS A 179 -13.06 -12.56 -6.18
N GLN A 180 -13.53 -12.45 -4.93
CA GLN A 180 -14.95 -12.49 -4.62
C GLN A 180 -15.69 -11.28 -5.21
N LEU A 181 -15.10 -10.09 -5.09
CA LEU A 181 -15.65 -8.86 -5.66
C LEU A 181 -15.69 -8.91 -7.19
N GLU A 182 -14.65 -9.43 -7.83
CA GLU A 182 -14.60 -9.63 -9.28
C GLU A 182 -15.67 -10.62 -9.73
N ALA A 183 -15.79 -11.78 -9.08
CA ALA A 183 -16.82 -12.76 -9.40
C ALA A 183 -18.23 -12.19 -9.22
N ARG A 184 -18.45 -11.42 -8.15
CA ARG A 184 -19.73 -10.73 -7.91
C ARG A 184 -20.00 -9.68 -8.99
N TRP A 185 -19.00 -8.91 -9.37
CA TRP A 185 -19.11 -7.90 -10.43
C TRP A 185 -19.47 -8.56 -11.76
N VAL A 186 -18.75 -9.60 -12.19
CA VAL A 186 -19.07 -10.38 -13.40
C VAL A 186 -20.50 -10.91 -13.33
N SER A 187 -20.91 -11.49 -12.19
CA SER A 187 -22.28 -12.01 -12.02
C SER A 187 -23.34 -10.91 -12.17
N LEU A 188 -23.11 -9.73 -11.58
CA LEU A 188 -24.05 -8.60 -11.67
C LEU A 188 -24.13 -8.05 -13.09
N VAL A 189 -23.00 -7.89 -13.78
CA VAL A 189 -22.95 -7.43 -15.16
C VAL A 189 -23.67 -8.42 -16.08
N THR A 190 -23.42 -9.71 -15.94
CA THR A 190 -24.10 -10.76 -16.72
C THR A 190 -25.60 -10.76 -16.46
N LYS A 191 -26.04 -10.66 -15.19
CA LYS A 191 -27.46 -10.57 -14.85
C LYS A 191 -28.13 -9.33 -15.43
N ASN A 192 -27.48 -8.17 -15.37
CA ASN A 192 -28.00 -6.95 -15.99
C ASN A 192 -28.16 -7.13 -17.50
N TYR A 193 -27.16 -7.72 -18.16
CA TYR A 193 -27.23 -8.03 -19.58
C TYR A 193 -28.36 -9.02 -19.92
N GLU A 194 -28.55 -10.07 -19.11
CA GLU A 194 -29.66 -11.02 -19.28
C GLU A 194 -31.04 -10.34 -19.11
N ILE A 195 -31.17 -9.45 -18.13
CA ILE A 195 -32.40 -8.67 -17.91
C ILE A 195 -32.66 -7.76 -19.11
N GLU A 196 -31.66 -7.01 -19.57
CA GLU A 196 -31.79 -6.13 -20.74
C GLU A 196 -32.22 -6.91 -21.99
N LYS A 197 -31.63 -8.09 -22.20
CA LYS A 197 -32.00 -8.99 -23.30
C LYS A 197 -33.47 -9.43 -23.21
N ILE A 198 -33.91 -9.91 -22.04
CA ILE A 198 -35.30 -10.35 -21.82
C ILE A 198 -36.28 -9.17 -21.99
N CYS A 199 -35.93 -7.99 -21.47
CA CYS A 199 -36.74 -6.78 -21.65
C CYS A 199 -36.89 -6.41 -23.13
N ALA A 200 -35.81 -6.52 -23.92
CA ALA A 200 -35.87 -6.30 -25.36
C ALA A 200 -36.76 -7.33 -26.08
N GLU A 201 -36.64 -8.61 -25.73
CA GLU A 201 -37.50 -9.69 -26.27
C GLU A 201 -38.98 -9.47 -25.94
N ILE A 202 -39.30 -9.13 -24.69
CA ILE A 202 -40.66 -8.81 -24.25
C ILE A 202 -41.19 -7.56 -24.96
N ALA A 203 -40.37 -6.53 -25.15
CA ALA A 203 -40.77 -5.32 -25.87
C ALA A 203 -41.15 -5.64 -27.33
N VAL A 204 -40.37 -6.50 -28.00
CA VAL A 204 -40.70 -6.99 -29.35
C VAL A 204 -42.00 -7.80 -29.36
N GLN A 205 -42.18 -8.74 -28.43
CA GLN A 205 -43.42 -9.52 -28.34
C GLN A 205 -44.65 -8.65 -28.07
N ASN A 206 -44.52 -7.65 -27.20
CA ASN A 206 -45.60 -6.70 -26.90
C ASN A 206 -45.93 -5.83 -28.12
N ALA A 207 -44.93 -5.43 -28.92
CA ALA A 207 -45.17 -4.71 -30.17
C ALA A 207 -45.92 -5.58 -31.20
N ILE A 208 -45.60 -6.87 -31.31
CA ILE A 208 -46.32 -7.82 -32.18
C ILE A 208 -47.76 -8.01 -31.70
N LYS A 209 -47.98 -8.27 -30.41
CA LYS A 209 -49.33 -8.43 -29.84
C LYS A 209 -50.18 -7.18 -29.99
N ARG A 210 -49.61 -5.97 -29.83
CA ARG A 210 -50.33 -4.71 -30.08
C ARG A 210 -50.84 -4.62 -31.51
N LYS A 211 -50.02 -4.97 -32.51
CA LYS A 211 -50.45 -5.01 -33.91
C LYS A 211 -51.57 -6.04 -34.14
N GLN A 212 -51.47 -7.22 -33.54
CA GLN A 212 -52.52 -8.25 -33.65
C GLN A 212 -53.85 -7.78 -33.06
N LEU A 213 -53.82 -7.11 -31.90
CA LEU A 213 -55.02 -6.54 -31.29
C LEU A 213 -55.61 -5.42 -32.15
N GLU A 214 -54.79 -4.54 -32.73
CA GLU A 214 -55.25 -3.51 -33.68
C GLU A 214 -55.92 -4.14 -34.92
N GLU A 215 -55.32 -5.20 -35.48
CA GLU A 215 -55.91 -5.96 -36.60
C GLU A 215 -57.23 -6.67 -36.22
N GLU A 216 -57.33 -7.21 -35.01
CA GLU A 216 -58.55 -7.82 -34.49
C GLU A 216 -59.65 -6.78 -34.23
N GLU A 217 -59.30 -5.61 -33.71
CA GLU A 217 -60.23 -4.49 -33.52
C GLU A 217 -60.73 -3.94 -34.86
N GLU A 218 -59.87 -3.81 -35.87
CA GLU A 218 -60.27 -3.44 -37.23
C GLU A 218 -61.22 -4.47 -37.85
N GLN A 219 -60.97 -5.76 -37.66
CA GLN A 219 -61.86 -6.84 -38.12
C GLN A 219 -63.20 -6.84 -37.38
N GLN A 220 -63.21 -6.59 -36.08
CA GLN A 220 -64.46 -6.47 -35.29
C GLN A 220 -65.26 -5.23 -35.69
N GLN A 221 -64.60 -4.09 -35.98
CA GLN A 221 -65.27 -2.89 -36.49
C GLN A 221 -65.86 -3.11 -37.90
N GLN A 222 -65.16 -3.84 -38.78
CA GLN A 222 -65.70 -4.23 -40.09
C GLN A 222 -66.88 -5.21 -39.96
N GLN A 223 -66.85 -6.15 -38.99
CA GLN A 223 -67.98 -7.01 -38.67
C GLN A 223 -69.16 -6.22 -38.07
N GLN A 224 -68.94 -5.25 -37.20
CA GLN A 224 -70.00 -4.40 -36.67
C GLN A 224 -70.59 -3.47 -37.74
N GLN A 225 -69.79 -2.94 -38.67
CA GLN A 225 -70.29 -2.15 -39.81
C GLN A 225 -71.11 -3.00 -40.78
N THR A 226 -70.70 -4.25 -41.06
CA THR A 226 -71.47 -5.19 -41.88
C THR A 226 -72.76 -5.66 -41.19
N VAL A 227 -72.78 -5.80 -39.86
CA VAL A 227 -74.01 -6.10 -39.10
C VAL A 227 -74.92 -4.87 -38.98
N SER A 228 -74.39 -3.64 -38.88
CA SER A 228 -75.19 -2.40 -38.87
C SER A 228 -75.83 -2.06 -40.22
N SER A 229 -75.24 -2.51 -41.33
CA SER A 229 -75.84 -2.38 -42.68
C SER A 229 -77.05 -3.31 -42.87
N VAL A 230 -77.20 -4.35 -42.04
CA VAL A 230 -78.25 -5.38 -42.16
C VAL A 230 -79.43 -5.15 -41.22
N MET A 231 -79.34 -4.29 -40.20
CA MET A 231 -80.46 -4.01 -39.29
C MET A 231 -80.72 -2.52 -39.09
N SER A 232 -81.43 -1.93 -40.05
CA SER A 232 -82.26 -0.73 -39.86
C SER A 232 -83.72 -1.18 -39.73
N GLU A 233 -84.19 -1.43 -38.50
CA GLU A 233 -85.57 -1.15 -38.08
C GLU A 233 -85.76 -1.33 -36.55
N ASN A 234 -86.40 -0.32 -35.94
CA ASN A 234 -87.02 -0.24 -34.60
C ASN A 234 -86.19 0.11 -33.34
N SER A 235 -86.17 1.41 -33.05
CA SER A 235 -86.80 2.12 -31.91
C SER A 235 -86.72 1.61 -30.45
N LEU A 236 -86.12 2.49 -29.62
CA LEU A 236 -86.51 2.99 -28.28
C LEU A 236 -86.52 2.03 -27.06
N THR A 237 -85.73 2.34 -26.02
CA THR A 237 -86.18 2.94 -24.74
C THR A 237 -85.03 3.03 -23.70
N ASN A 238 -85.14 4.02 -22.81
CA ASN A 238 -84.24 4.36 -21.69
C ASN A 238 -84.29 3.35 -20.53
N GLY A 239 -83.25 3.34 -19.70
CA GLY A 239 -83.34 2.88 -18.31
C GLY A 239 -81.98 2.69 -17.63
N ALA A 240 -81.65 3.59 -16.70
CA ALA A 240 -80.64 3.39 -15.66
C ALA A 240 -81.14 2.33 -14.66
N ASP A 241 -80.29 1.41 -14.20
CA ASP A 241 -79.54 1.52 -12.93
C ASP A 241 -78.91 0.17 -12.50
N GLU A 242 -77.82 0.32 -11.73
CA GLU A 242 -77.27 -0.54 -10.66
C GLU A 242 -76.90 -2.03 -10.83
N SER A 243 -75.63 -2.25 -10.47
CA SER A 243 -75.02 -3.42 -9.80
C SER A 243 -74.90 -4.70 -10.65
N SER A 244 -73.80 -5.46 -10.63
CA SER A 244 -72.80 -5.73 -9.60
C SER A 244 -71.59 -6.38 -10.28
N ASP A 245 -70.36 -6.09 -9.85
CA ASP A 245 -69.35 -7.16 -9.77
C ASP A 245 -68.15 -6.81 -8.86
N VAL A 246 -68.15 -7.48 -7.71
CA VAL A 246 -67.05 -8.27 -7.13
C VAL A 246 -65.61 -7.78 -7.36
N ASN A 247 -65.16 -7.02 -6.38
CA ASN A 247 -63.94 -7.22 -5.58
C ASN A 247 -62.77 -8.03 -6.18
N VAL A 248 -61.73 -7.32 -6.65
CA VAL A 248 -60.32 -7.70 -6.46
C VAL A 248 -59.54 -6.41 -6.15
N LYS A 249 -59.60 -5.97 -4.90
CA LYS A 249 -58.65 -5.00 -4.33
C LYS A 249 -58.17 -5.50 -2.97
N ASP A 250 -57.53 -6.67 -2.98
CA ASP A 250 -56.75 -7.19 -1.86
C ASP A 250 -55.33 -7.47 -2.36
N ALA A 251 -54.52 -6.41 -2.48
CA ALA A 251 -53.05 -6.49 -2.57
C ALA A 251 -52.34 -5.13 -2.32
N GLU A 252 -53.03 -4.10 -1.83
CA GLU A 252 -52.40 -2.77 -1.57
C GLU A 252 -52.68 -2.23 -0.16
N GLU A 253 -53.27 -3.03 0.73
CA GLU A 253 -53.65 -2.60 2.09
C GLU A 253 -52.94 -3.39 3.22
N GLU A 254 -51.67 -3.74 3.02
CA GLU A 254 -50.81 -4.33 4.09
C GLU A 254 -49.40 -3.70 4.18
N VAL A 255 -49.20 -2.44 3.76
CA VAL A 255 -47.88 -1.77 3.89
C VAL A 255 -47.90 -0.46 4.71
N LYS A 256 -49.07 0.05 5.11
CA LYS A 256 -49.14 1.31 5.88
C LYS A 256 -49.31 1.07 7.37
N ASN A 257 -48.22 0.70 8.06
CA ASN A 257 -48.06 1.12 9.47
C ASN A 257 -46.64 1.05 10.06
N ASN A 258 -45.58 1.11 9.25
CA ASN A 258 -44.23 1.29 9.79
C ASN A 258 -43.87 2.78 9.85
N GLN A 259 -44.46 3.50 10.81
CA GLN A 259 -43.90 4.79 11.22
C GLN A 259 -42.62 4.53 12.02
N TYR A 260 -41.47 4.93 11.49
CA TYR A 260 -40.21 4.86 12.20
C TYR A 260 -40.11 6.00 13.20
N ILE A 261 -39.74 5.70 14.44
CA ILE A 261 -39.67 6.69 15.52
C ILE A 261 -38.20 6.96 15.83
N CYS A 262 -37.83 8.23 15.96
CA CYS A 262 -36.48 8.61 16.37
C CYS A 262 -36.21 8.20 17.84
N MET A 263 -35.06 7.57 18.08
CA MET A 263 -34.70 6.99 19.38
C MET A 263 -34.26 8.02 20.44
N TYR A 264 -34.03 9.26 20.04
CA TYR A 264 -33.70 10.35 20.92
C TYR A 264 -35.00 10.91 21.52
N LYS A 265 -35.22 10.77 22.84
CA LYS A 265 -36.51 11.12 23.48
C LYS A 265 -36.99 12.57 23.29
N GLU A 266 -36.11 13.45 22.84
CA GLU A 266 -36.36 14.89 22.65
C GLU A 266 -36.93 15.22 21.25
N CYS A 267 -36.79 14.35 20.25
CA CYS A 267 -37.19 14.65 18.86
C CYS A 267 -38.69 14.47 18.58
N ARG A 268 -39.39 13.52 19.23
CA ARG A 268 -40.83 13.19 19.07
C ARG A 268 -41.38 13.22 17.62
N GLU A 269 -40.53 12.95 16.63
CA GLU A 269 -40.86 12.94 15.20
C GLU A 269 -41.03 11.50 14.69
N ASN A 270 -41.99 11.31 13.78
CA ASN A 270 -42.29 10.05 13.09
C ASN A 270 -41.89 10.16 11.60
N PHE A 271 -41.32 9.10 11.05
CA PHE A 271 -40.79 9.04 9.68
C PHE A 271 -41.46 7.93 8.87
N ASN A 272 -41.64 8.15 7.57
CA ASN A 272 -42.31 7.19 6.69
C ASN A 272 -41.31 6.32 5.91
N THR A 273 -40.05 6.75 5.79
CA THR A 273 -38.98 5.99 5.11
C THR A 273 -37.72 5.88 5.97
N THR A 274 -36.87 4.89 5.68
CA THR A 274 -35.59 4.68 6.36
C THR A 274 -34.57 5.77 6.07
N GLU A 275 -34.56 6.30 4.84
CA GLU A 275 -33.64 7.38 4.42
C GLU A 275 -33.93 8.69 5.18
N GLU A 276 -35.21 9.02 5.37
CA GLU A 276 -35.64 10.16 6.19
C GLU A 276 -35.15 10.01 7.63
N LEU A 277 -35.34 8.83 8.23
CA LEU A 277 -34.88 8.54 9.59
C LEU A 277 -33.35 8.63 9.73
N GLU A 278 -32.59 8.08 8.79
CA GLU A 278 -31.11 8.11 8.82
C GLU A 278 -30.56 9.54 8.76
N SER A 279 -31.13 10.36 7.87
CA SER A 279 -30.76 11.77 7.75
C SER A 279 -31.08 12.56 9.03
N HIS A 280 -32.20 12.24 9.69
CA HIS A 280 -32.62 12.86 10.94
C HIS A 280 -31.75 12.42 12.13
N LEU A 281 -31.47 11.12 12.28
CA LEU A 281 -30.64 10.58 13.37
C LEU A 281 -29.24 11.19 13.39
N THR A 282 -28.68 11.52 12.22
CA THR A 282 -27.37 12.20 12.11
C THR A 282 -27.42 13.61 12.75
N LYS A 283 -28.51 14.35 12.54
CA LYS A 283 -28.72 15.69 13.13
C LYS A 283 -28.98 15.62 14.63
N CYS A 284 -29.79 14.65 15.08
CA CYS A 284 -30.03 14.43 16.51
C CYS A 284 -28.77 14.02 17.26
N ARG A 285 -27.91 13.19 16.66
CA ARG A 285 -26.63 12.81 17.26
C ARG A 285 -25.70 14.02 17.48
N GLN A 286 -25.68 14.96 16.54
CA GLN A 286 -24.86 16.19 16.65
C GLN A 286 -25.38 17.17 17.71
N SER A 287 -26.68 17.16 17.97
CA SER A 287 -27.33 18.05 18.95
C SER A 287 -27.55 17.39 20.33
N TYR A 288 -27.17 16.12 20.48
CA TYR A 288 -27.34 15.38 21.72
C TYR A 288 -26.38 15.86 22.81
N ASN A 289 -26.93 16.30 23.94
CA ASN A 289 -26.17 16.78 25.09
C ASN A 289 -26.33 15.89 26.34
N GLY A 290 -26.79 14.65 26.15
CA GLY A 290 -27.01 13.68 27.23
C GLY A 290 -25.80 12.78 27.51
N PRO A 291 -25.95 11.78 28.39
CA PRO A 291 -24.85 10.90 28.80
C PRO A 291 -24.35 9.98 27.68
N TYR A 292 -23.04 9.77 27.65
CA TYR A 292 -22.36 8.82 26.76
C TYR A 292 -21.96 7.56 27.52
N LYS A 293 -21.89 6.43 26.80
CA LYS A 293 -21.43 5.14 27.32
C LYS A 293 -20.33 4.58 26.43
N VAL A 294 -19.30 4.03 27.06
CA VAL A 294 -18.21 3.32 26.36
C VAL A 294 -18.69 1.93 25.95
N CYS A 295 -18.38 1.51 24.73
CA CYS A 295 -18.64 0.16 24.26
C CYS A 295 -17.84 -0.89 25.05
N MET A 296 -18.44 -2.05 25.33
CA MET A 296 -17.72 -3.12 26.05
C MET A 296 -16.70 -3.88 25.18
N PHE A 297 -16.84 -3.82 23.85
CA PHE A 297 -15.92 -4.49 22.92
C PHE A 297 -14.73 -3.62 22.51
N ASN A 298 -14.82 -2.30 22.70
CA ASN A 298 -13.75 -1.37 22.35
C ASN A 298 -13.84 -0.06 23.16
N ALA A 299 -12.80 0.22 23.94
CA ALA A 299 -12.72 1.39 24.81
C ALA A 299 -12.67 2.75 24.06
N THR A 300 -12.42 2.75 22.74
CA THR A 300 -12.43 3.96 21.92
C THR A 300 -13.81 4.35 21.40
N HIS A 301 -14.79 3.44 21.46
CA HIS A 301 -16.15 3.72 21.00
C HIS A 301 -16.98 4.39 22.11
N TRP A 302 -17.07 5.72 22.04
CA TRP A 302 -17.93 6.53 22.91
C TRP A 302 -19.25 6.83 22.20
N LEU A 303 -20.36 6.35 22.75
CA LEU A 303 -21.67 6.36 22.08
C LEU A 303 -22.73 7.07 22.91
N PRO A 304 -23.66 7.82 22.29
CA PRO A 304 -24.85 8.30 22.96
C PRO A 304 -25.63 7.15 23.61
N LEU A 305 -26.13 7.35 24.83
CA LEU A 305 -26.87 6.31 25.56
C LEU A 305 -28.03 5.67 24.77
N PRO A 306 -28.84 6.42 23.99
CA PRO A 306 -29.93 5.85 23.18
C PRO A 306 -29.44 4.84 22.13
N GLU A 307 -28.27 5.06 21.55
CA GLU A 307 -27.71 4.23 20.47
C GLU A 307 -26.94 3.01 21.00
N SER A 308 -26.57 3.02 22.28
CA SER A 308 -25.71 2.00 22.88
C SER A 308 -26.25 0.57 22.70
N LYS A 309 -27.57 0.37 22.82
CA LYS A 309 -28.20 -0.95 22.68
C LYS A 309 -28.06 -1.51 21.27
N PHE A 310 -28.26 -0.67 20.26
CA PHE A 310 -28.13 -1.06 18.87
C PHE A 310 -26.66 -1.26 18.49
N HIS A 311 -25.76 -0.37 18.89
CA HIS A 311 -24.33 -0.54 18.63
C HIS A 311 -23.80 -1.88 19.19
N MET A 312 -24.28 -2.30 20.36
CA MET A 312 -23.88 -3.57 20.98
C MET A 312 -24.26 -4.81 20.15
N THR A 313 -25.27 -4.73 19.28
CA THR A 313 -25.63 -5.84 18.37
C THR A 313 -24.81 -5.85 17.09
N VAL A 314 -24.35 -4.68 16.62
CA VAL A 314 -23.65 -4.53 15.33
C VAL A 314 -22.22 -4.01 15.45
N CYS A 315 -21.63 -4.08 16.64
CA CYS A 315 -20.31 -3.50 16.89
C CYS A 315 -19.24 -4.17 16.00
N PRO A 316 -18.50 -3.42 15.17
CA PRO A 316 -17.46 -3.99 14.32
C PRO A 316 -16.36 -4.71 15.11
N SER A 317 -16.03 -4.19 16.30
CA SER A 317 -15.00 -4.75 17.19
C SER A 317 -15.47 -5.99 17.98
N ARG A 318 -16.72 -6.43 17.82
CA ARG A 318 -17.25 -7.61 18.50
C ARG A 318 -16.54 -8.90 18.09
N TYR A 319 -16.14 -9.02 16.83
CA TYR A 319 -15.44 -10.20 16.32
C TYR A 319 -14.04 -10.32 16.91
N SER A 320 -13.29 -9.22 16.98
CA SER A 320 -11.95 -9.19 17.58
C SER A 320 -11.97 -9.47 19.08
N PHE A 321 -13.01 -9.02 19.79
CA PHE A 321 -13.17 -9.28 21.22
C PHE A 321 -13.51 -10.74 21.55
N ALA A 322 -14.14 -11.48 20.61
CA ALA A 322 -14.50 -12.88 20.81
C ALA A 322 -13.32 -13.86 20.59
N GLU A 323 -12.25 -13.42 19.92
CA GLU A 323 -11.03 -14.21 19.71
C GLU A 323 -10.00 -14.08 20.85
N GLU A 324 -10.16 -13.07 21.72
CA GLU A 324 -9.25 -12.79 22.84
C GLU A 324 -9.69 -13.38 24.20
N ILE A 325 -10.83 -14.09 24.26
CA ILE A 325 -11.34 -14.79 25.45
C ILE A 325 -11.28 -16.30 25.24
#